data_AF-A0A7D9LW51-F1
#
_entry.id   AF-A0A7D9LW51-F1
#
_cell.length_a   1.000
_cell.length_b   1.000
_cell.length_c   1.000
_cell.angle_alpha   90.00
_cell.angle_beta   90.00
_cell.angle_gamma   90.00
#
_symmetry.space_group_name_H-M   'P 1'
#
loop_
_entity.id
_entity.type
_entity.pdbx_description
1 polymer ?
#
loop_
_entity_poly.entity_id
_entity_poly.type
_entity_poly.pdbx_seq_one_letter_code
_entity_poly.pdbx_strand_id
1 'polypeptide(L)'
;KRGVMNVNGTLPYFPYRDDGLLIWNKVGKLAKEYVNLYYTKAPEIDISVKFESLKIPLISAPISIITDIELQSFALQLNVTNIGPIPCGRFKDFPWAITTHEQLVDIVKRILFIPIQHSAINYPVSYYGASTANMPTKLYYPDTQDFSIHNLPIYNIAS
;
A
#
# COMPACT_ATOMS: atom_id res chain seq x y z
N LYS A 1 0.02 12.65 -4.50
CA LYS A 1 1.47 12.50 -4.21
C LYS A 1 1.92 13.71 -3.37
N ARG A 2 2.83 13.53 -2.38
CA ARG A 2 3.16 14.55 -1.36
C ARG A 2 4.26 15.59 -1.73
N GLY A 3 4.91 15.47 -2.90
CA GLY A 3 5.92 16.45 -3.35
C GLY A 3 7.32 16.38 -2.69
N VAL A 4 7.57 15.41 -1.79
CA VAL A 4 8.78 15.36 -0.92
C VAL A 4 9.93 14.47 -1.44
N MET A 5 9.94 14.15 -2.74
CA MET A 5 10.88 13.16 -3.30
C MET A 5 12.26 13.73 -3.70
N ASN A 6 12.39 15.05 -3.77
CA ASN A 6 13.64 15.67 -4.20
C ASN A 6 14.67 15.68 -3.07
N VAL A 7 15.70 14.83 -3.18
CA VAL A 7 16.78 14.70 -2.20
C VAL A 7 17.69 15.93 -2.17
N ASN A 8 17.84 16.64 -3.29
CA ASN A 8 18.65 17.86 -3.38
C ASN A 8 17.78 19.13 -3.30
N GLY A 9 16.51 18.98 -2.92
CA GLY A 9 15.51 20.04 -2.93
C GLY A 9 15.15 20.54 -1.55
N THR A 10 13.87 20.85 -1.37
CA THR A 10 13.31 21.49 -0.17
C THR A 10 13.47 20.66 1.11
N LEU A 11 13.65 19.33 1.01
CA LEU A 11 13.80 18.47 2.18
C LEU A 11 14.96 17.47 1.98
N PRO A 12 16.22 17.92 2.15
CA PRO A 12 17.37 17.08 1.92
C PRO A 12 17.48 15.93 2.92
N TYR A 13 17.33 16.24 4.21
CA TYR A 13 17.40 15.25 5.28
C TYR A 13 16.02 14.65 5.55
N PHE A 14 15.78 13.43 5.04
CA PHE A 14 14.55 12.70 5.30
C PHE A 14 14.79 11.19 5.40
N PRO A 15 15.34 10.69 6.53
CA PRO A 15 15.75 9.29 6.67
C PRO A 15 14.64 8.27 6.34
N TYR A 16 13.42 8.54 6.81
CA TYR A 16 12.26 7.69 6.50
C TYR A 16 12.01 7.53 4.99
N ARG A 17 12.19 8.60 4.18
CA ARG A 17 12.09 8.53 2.72
C ARG A 17 13.26 7.74 2.14
N ASP A 18 14.47 8.09 2.53
CA ASP A 18 15.70 7.61 1.90
C ASP A 18 15.88 6.10 2.15
N ASP A 19 15.76 5.67 3.40
CA ASP A 19 15.81 4.26 3.79
C ASP A 19 14.58 3.50 3.26
N GLY A 20 13.40 4.12 3.37
CA GLY A 20 12.15 3.56 2.86
C GLY A 20 12.21 3.24 1.37
N LEU A 21 12.84 4.10 0.56
CA LEU A 21 13.02 3.89 -0.88
C LEU A 21 14.01 2.76 -1.18
N LEU A 22 15.11 2.68 -0.43
CA LEU A 22 16.07 1.58 -0.58
C LEU A 22 15.39 0.23 -0.32
N ILE A 23 14.63 0.14 0.78
CA ILE A 23 13.89 -1.07 1.14
C ILE A 23 12.78 -1.35 0.11
N TRP A 24 11.99 -0.35 -0.27
CA TRP A 24 10.94 -0.47 -1.29
C TRP A 24 11.45 -1.06 -2.60
N ASN A 25 12.64 -0.62 -3.04
CA ASN A 25 13.28 -1.13 -4.24
C ASN A 25 13.73 -2.59 -4.09
N LYS A 26 14.28 -2.98 -2.92
CA LYS A 26 14.69 -4.36 -2.64
C LYS A 26 13.50 -5.31 -2.53
N VAL A 27 12.44 -4.90 -1.81
CA VAL A 27 11.18 -5.65 -1.73
C VAL A 27 10.54 -5.80 -3.11
N GLY A 28 10.60 -4.76 -3.95
CA GLY A 28 10.12 -4.86 -5.33
C GLY A 28 10.86 -5.88 -6.18
N LYS A 29 12.18 -6.04 -5.98
CA LYS A 29 12.97 -7.11 -6.64
C LYS A 29 12.57 -8.49 -6.12
N LEU A 30 12.46 -8.65 -4.80
CA LEU A 30 12.00 -9.89 -4.18
C LEU A 30 10.61 -10.31 -4.67
N ALA A 31 9.65 -9.37 -4.69
CA ALA A 31 8.30 -9.62 -5.19
C ALA A 31 8.33 -10.06 -6.67
N LYS A 32 9.16 -9.42 -7.49
CA LYS A 32 9.32 -9.78 -8.91
C LYS A 32 9.89 -11.19 -9.07
N GLU A 33 10.95 -11.52 -8.33
CA GLU A 33 11.56 -12.85 -8.36
C GLU A 33 10.56 -13.92 -7.90
N TYR A 34 9.82 -13.66 -6.82
CA TYR A 34 8.78 -14.56 -6.33
C TYR A 34 7.67 -14.79 -7.37
N VAL A 35 7.11 -13.73 -7.95
CA VAL A 35 6.06 -13.87 -8.97
C VAL A 35 6.57 -14.62 -10.20
N ASN A 36 7.80 -14.36 -10.64
CA ASN A 36 8.40 -15.05 -11.79
C ASN A 36 8.53 -16.58 -11.58
N LEU A 37 8.66 -17.06 -10.33
CA LEU A 37 8.77 -18.48 -10.03
C LEU A 37 7.46 -19.23 -10.32
N TYR A 38 6.31 -18.59 -10.11
CA TYR A 38 4.99 -19.21 -10.21
C TYR A 38 4.21 -18.80 -11.46
N TYR A 39 4.40 -17.57 -11.93
CA TYR A 39 3.73 -17.03 -13.11
C TYR A 39 4.77 -16.75 -14.20
N THR A 40 5.12 -17.79 -14.94
CA THR A 40 6.04 -17.69 -16.08
C THR A 40 5.43 -16.85 -17.20
N LYS A 41 6.30 -16.14 -17.93
CA LYS A 41 5.89 -15.21 -19.00
C LYS A 41 5.47 -15.88 -20.32
N ALA A 42 5.29 -17.20 -20.37
CA ALA A 42 5.10 -17.91 -21.63
C ALA A 42 4.10 -19.09 -21.56
N PRO A 43 3.37 -19.37 -22.66
CA PRO A 43 3.10 -18.46 -23.78
C PRO A 43 1.99 -17.47 -23.38
N GLU A 44 2.07 -16.22 -23.84
CA GLU A 44 0.92 -15.32 -23.87
C GLU A 44 -0.06 -15.83 -24.95
N ILE A 45 -1.32 -16.04 -24.60
CA ILE A 45 -2.37 -16.28 -25.60
C ILE A 45 -3.05 -14.95 -25.89
N ASP A 46 -3.16 -14.62 -27.16
CA ASP A 46 -4.01 -13.53 -27.62
C ASP A 46 -5.49 -13.95 -27.46
N ILE A 47 -6.15 -13.46 -26.41
CA ILE A 47 -7.60 -13.66 -26.18
C ILE A 47 -8.40 -12.56 -26.91
N SER A 48 -7.82 -11.82 -27.86
CA SER A 48 -8.58 -10.82 -28.61
C SER A 48 -9.67 -11.48 -29.46
N VAL A 49 -10.90 -11.39 -28.97
CA VAL A 49 -12.09 -11.67 -29.80
C VAL A 49 -12.23 -10.49 -30.75
N LYS A 50 -11.89 -10.70 -32.03
CA LYS A 50 -12.17 -9.74 -33.09
C LYS A 50 -13.67 -9.71 -33.36
N PHE A 51 -14.41 -8.85 -32.65
CA PHE A 51 -15.73 -8.42 -33.13
C PHE A 51 -15.53 -7.27 -34.09
N GLU A 52 -16.17 -7.36 -35.26
CA GLU A 52 -15.90 -6.61 -36.50
C GLU A 52 -15.92 -5.07 -36.39
N SER A 53 -16.29 -4.52 -35.23
CA SER A 53 -16.46 -3.08 -35.00
C SER A 53 -15.80 -2.55 -33.72
N LEU A 54 -15.12 -3.37 -32.90
CA LEU A 54 -14.55 -2.91 -31.62
C LEU A 54 -13.09 -3.34 -31.47
N LYS A 55 -12.17 -2.39 -31.58
CA LYS A 55 -10.77 -2.56 -31.16
C LYS A 55 -10.71 -2.57 -29.63
N ILE A 56 -10.93 -3.73 -29.02
CA ILE A 56 -10.64 -3.94 -27.59
C ILE A 56 -9.11 -3.96 -27.46
N PRO A 57 -8.51 -3.18 -26.54
CA PRO A 57 -7.05 -3.17 -26.37
C PRO A 57 -6.56 -4.59 -26.05
N LEU A 58 -5.51 -5.00 -26.78
CA LEU A 58 -4.83 -6.28 -26.62
C LEU A 58 -4.33 -6.41 -25.17
N ILE A 59 -4.97 -7.28 -24.38
CA ILE A 59 -4.48 -7.63 -23.05
C ILE A 59 -3.49 -8.78 -23.25
N SER A 60 -2.22 -8.42 -23.52
CA SER A 60 -1.10 -9.37 -23.40
C SER A 60 -0.93 -9.66 -21.92
N ALA A 61 -1.34 -10.86 -21.52
CA ALA A 61 -1.31 -11.30 -20.14
C ALA A 61 -0.92 -12.79 -20.10
N PRO A 62 -0.01 -13.19 -19.20
CA PRO A 62 0.39 -14.59 -19.11
C PRO A 62 -0.82 -15.44 -18.73
N ILE A 63 -1.02 -16.54 -19.46
CA ILE A 63 -2.18 -17.44 -19.28
C ILE A 63 -2.34 -17.81 -17.81
N SER A 64 -1.23 -18.12 -17.13
CA SER A 64 -1.18 -18.52 -15.73
C SER A 64 -1.87 -17.54 -14.79
N ILE A 65 -1.82 -16.23 -15.06
CA ILE A 65 -2.48 -15.20 -14.24
C ILE A 65 -3.99 -15.15 -14.53
N ILE A 66 -4.38 -15.24 -15.81
CA ILE A 66 -5.80 -15.14 -16.20
C ILE A 66 -6.57 -16.39 -15.78
N THR A 67 -5.96 -17.57 -15.89
CA THR A 67 -6.57 -18.85 -15.54
C THR A 67 -6.64 -19.09 -14.04
N ASP A 68 -5.93 -18.30 -13.24
CA ASP A 68 -5.93 -18.41 -11.78
C ASP A 68 -7.22 -17.82 -11.21
N ILE A 69 -8.23 -18.67 -11.04
CA ILE A 69 -9.53 -18.31 -10.51
C ILE A 69 -9.46 -17.75 -9.08
N GLU A 70 -8.50 -18.20 -8.27
CA GLU A 70 -8.32 -17.74 -6.90
C GLU A 70 -7.77 -16.32 -6.89
N LEU A 71 -6.76 -16.05 -7.74
CA LEU A 71 -6.20 -14.71 -7.91
C LEU A 71 -7.24 -13.70 -8.42
N GLN A 72 -8.07 -14.09 -9.39
CA GLN A 72 -9.14 -13.21 -9.88
C GLN A 72 -10.23 -12.99 -8.83
N SER A 73 -10.59 -14.03 -8.07
CA SER A 73 -11.55 -13.92 -6.97
C SER A 73 -11.04 -13.00 -5.86
N PHE A 74 -9.75 -13.09 -5.53
CA PHE A 74 -9.07 -12.18 -4.60
C PHE A 74 -9.16 -10.73 -5.06
N ALA A 75 -8.90 -10.47 -6.35
CA ALA A 75 -8.98 -9.11 -6.90
C ALA A 75 -10.39 -8.54 -6.81
N LEU A 76 -11.40 -9.36 -7.13
CA LEU A 76 -12.79 -8.98 -7.03
C LEU A 76 -13.22 -8.66 -5.60
N GLN A 77 -12.80 -9.49 -4.63
CA GLN A 77 -13.10 -9.29 -3.21
C GLN A 77 -12.53 -7.99 -2.66
N LEU A 78 -11.35 -7.56 -3.12
CA LEU A 78 -10.73 -6.31 -2.64
C LEU A 78 -11.27 -5.06 -3.33
N ASN A 79 -11.90 -5.19 -4.49
CA ASN A 79 -12.42 -4.07 -5.26
C ASN A 79 -13.54 -3.30 -4.52
N VAL A 80 -13.80 -2.06 -4.94
CA VAL A 80 -14.92 -1.21 -4.46
C VAL A 80 -16.29 -1.72 -4.91
N THR A 81 -16.34 -2.48 -6.01
CA THR A 81 -17.59 -2.94 -6.63
C THR A 81 -18.16 -4.11 -5.85
N ASN A 82 -19.34 -3.94 -5.26
CA ASN A 82 -20.09 -5.04 -4.67
C ASN A 82 -20.63 -5.94 -5.78
N ILE A 83 -20.07 -7.16 -5.93
CA ILE A 83 -20.72 -8.22 -6.70
C ILE A 83 -21.32 -9.23 -5.71
N GLY A 84 -22.63 -9.15 -5.53
CA GLY A 84 -23.40 -10.10 -4.70
C GLY A 84 -23.25 -9.91 -3.19
N PRO A 85 -23.50 -10.98 -2.38
CA PRO A 85 -23.47 -10.93 -0.92
C PRO A 85 -22.07 -11.06 -0.32
N ILE A 86 -21.02 -11.09 -1.15
CA ILE A 86 -19.64 -11.27 -0.68
C ILE A 86 -19.15 -9.94 -0.10
N PRO A 87 -18.66 -9.90 1.16
CA PRO A 87 -18.11 -8.68 1.74
C PRO A 87 -16.90 -8.23 0.91
N CYS A 88 -16.95 -6.99 0.41
CA CYS A 88 -15.85 -6.40 -0.33
C CYS A 88 -14.93 -5.57 0.58
N GLY A 89 -13.62 -5.64 0.34
CA GLY A 89 -12.61 -4.86 1.05
C GLY A 89 -12.64 -3.36 0.74
N ARG A 90 -13.30 -2.96 -0.36
CA ARG A 90 -13.46 -1.57 -0.82
C ARG A 90 -12.15 -0.79 -0.93
N PHE A 91 -11.09 -1.45 -1.40
CA PHE A 91 -9.86 -0.76 -1.72
C PHE A 91 -10.08 0.14 -2.92
N LYS A 92 -10.02 1.45 -2.68
CA LYS A 92 -10.10 2.47 -3.72
C LYS A 92 -8.99 2.23 -4.75
N ASP A 93 -9.36 2.28 -6.03
CA ASP A 93 -8.46 2.10 -7.17
C ASP A 93 -7.77 0.71 -7.25
N PHE A 94 -8.26 -0.29 -6.51
CA PHE A 94 -7.82 -1.67 -6.69
C PHE A 94 -8.41 -2.25 -7.99
N PRO A 95 -7.63 -2.97 -8.82
CA PRO A 95 -8.13 -3.50 -10.08
C PRO A 95 -9.25 -4.51 -9.86
N TRP A 96 -10.20 -4.60 -10.80
CA TRP A 96 -11.29 -5.59 -10.74
C TRP A 96 -10.83 -6.99 -11.18
N ALA A 97 -9.76 -7.05 -11.97
CA ALA A 97 -9.08 -8.27 -12.42
C ALA A 97 -7.58 -7.99 -12.55
N ILE A 98 -6.75 -8.98 -12.21
CA ILE A 98 -5.29 -8.88 -12.36
C ILE A 98 -4.95 -9.49 -13.71
N THR A 99 -4.46 -8.67 -14.63
CA THR A 99 -4.18 -9.12 -16.01
C THR A 99 -2.68 -9.16 -16.27
N THR A 100 -1.96 -8.14 -15.83
CA THR A 100 -0.54 -8.03 -16.15
C THR A 100 0.36 -8.57 -15.04
N HIS A 101 1.51 -9.08 -15.44
CA HIS A 101 2.54 -9.51 -14.50
C HIS A 101 3.04 -8.33 -13.64
N GLU A 102 3.18 -7.13 -14.22
CA GLU A 102 3.60 -5.93 -13.51
C GLU A 102 2.60 -5.51 -12.42
N GLN A 103 1.29 -5.63 -12.68
CA GLN A 103 0.26 -5.39 -11.67
C GLN A 103 0.38 -6.36 -10.49
N LEU A 104 0.55 -7.65 -10.78
CA LEU A 104 0.70 -8.65 -9.73
C LEU A 104 1.95 -8.39 -8.87
N VAL A 105 3.06 -8.05 -9.51
CA VAL A 105 4.30 -7.66 -8.80
C VAL A 105 4.09 -6.43 -7.91
N ASP A 106 3.38 -5.40 -8.39
CA ASP A 106 3.11 -4.20 -7.58
C ASP A 106 2.20 -4.50 -6.38
N ILE A 107 1.20 -5.37 -6.55
CA ILE A 107 0.32 -5.82 -5.46
C ILE A 107 1.10 -6.59 -4.41
N VAL A 108 1.87 -7.62 -4.81
CA VAL A 108 2.69 -8.42 -3.89
C VAL A 108 3.71 -7.53 -3.17
N LYS A 109 4.37 -6.62 -3.89
CA LYS A 109 5.29 -5.65 -3.33
C LYS A 109 4.64 -4.78 -2.25
N ARG A 110 3.43 -4.27 -2.50
CA ARG A 110 2.69 -3.45 -1.51
C ARG A 110 2.38 -4.25 -0.26
N ILE A 111 1.90 -5.49 -0.39
CA ILE A 111 1.59 -6.37 0.73
C ILE A 111 2.83 -6.65 1.57
N LEU A 112 3.94 -7.03 0.92
CA LEU A 112 5.21 -7.30 1.60
C LEU A 112 5.80 -6.06 2.28
N PHE A 113 5.45 -4.86 1.83
CA PHE A 113 5.93 -3.62 2.42
C PHE A 113 5.13 -3.16 3.65
N ILE A 114 3.89 -3.61 3.84
CA ILE A 114 3.06 -3.28 5.01
C ILE A 114 3.77 -3.55 6.35
N PRO A 115 4.40 -4.72 6.60
CA PRO A 115 5.09 -4.95 7.87
C PRO A 115 6.27 -3.98 8.09
N ILE A 116 7.00 -3.63 7.03
CA ILE A 116 8.09 -2.63 7.11
C ILE A 116 7.52 -1.26 7.47
N GLN A 117 6.41 -0.87 6.84
CA GLN A 117 5.71 0.37 7.16
C GLN A 117 5.22 0.37 8.60
N HIS A 118 4.68 -0.75 9.08
CA HIS A 118 4.26 -0.94 10.48
C HIS A 118 5.45 -0.76 11.43
N SER A 119 6.61 -1.36 11.15
CA SER A 119 7.82 -1.17 11.96
C SER A 119 8.24 0.30 12.04
N ALA A 120 8.18 1.02 10.92
CA ALA A 120 8.57 2.43 10.86
C ALA A 120 7.65 3.35 11.69
N ILE A 121 6.38 3.01 11.86
CA ILE A 121 5.43 3.80 12.66
C ILE A 121 5.24 3.28 14.09
N ASN A 122 5.68 2.06 14.40
CA ASN A 122 5.44 1.43 15.69
C ASN A 122 6.65 1.52 16.63
N TYR A 123 7.84 1.10 16.20
CA TYR A 123 9.02 1.07 17.08
C TYR A 123 9.48 2.45 17.58
N PRO A 124 9.31 3.55 16.83
CA PRO A 124 9.62 4.89 17.34
C PRO A 124 8.64 5.43 18.41
N VAL A 125 7.47 4.81 18.58
CA VAL A 125 6.41 5.31 19.48
C VAL A 125 6.89 5.41 20.92
N SER A 126 7.77 4.52 21.40
CA SER A 126 8.32 4.64 22.74
C SER A 126 9.23 5.87 22.90
N TYR A 127 10.09 6.15 21.92
CA TYR A 127 11.03 7.27 22.00
C TYR A 127 10.35 8.64 21.98
N TYR A 128 9.27 8.77 21.21
CA TYR A 128 8.55 10.04 21.06
C TYR A 128 7.28 10.11 21.91
N GLY A 129 6.60 8.99 22.11
CA GLY A 129 5.32 8.87 22.81
C GLY A 129 5.43 8.58 24.30
N ALA A 130 6.61 8.22 24.82
CA ALA A 130 6.80 8.10 26.27
C ALA A 130 6.72 9.45 26.99
N SER A 131 6.94 10.56 26.27
CA SER A 131 6.72 11.89 26.81
C SER A 131 5.38 12.44 26.32
N THR A 132 4.41 12.50 27.23
CA THR A 132 3.07 13.07 26.97
C THR A 132 3.13 14.52 26.50
N ALA A 133 4.17 15.27 26.89
CA ALA A 133 4.37 16.64 26.41
C ALA A 133 4.74 16.70 24.91
N ASN A 134 5.39 15.65 24.39
CA ASN A 134 5.79 15.56 22.98
C ASN A 134 4.68 14.97 22.09
N MET A 135 3.93 13.98 22.58
CA MET A 135 2.84 13.35 21.83
C MET A 135 1.60 13.11 22.71
N PRO A 136 0.82 14.16 23.05
CA PRO A 136 -0.38 14.00 23.85
C PRO A 136 -1.46 13.23 23.08
N THR A 137 -2.04 12.22 23.70
CA THR A 137 -3.14 11.42 23.10
C THR A 137 -4.48 12.16 23.10
N LYS A 138 -4.61 13.19 23.95
CA LYS A 138 -5.82 14.00 24.12
C LYS A 138 -5.49 15.37 24.70
N LEU A 139 -6.25 16.39 24.30
CA LEU A 139 -6.29 17.70 24.95
C LEU A 139 -7.55 17.83 25.81
N TYR A 140 -7.40 18.30 27.05
CA TYR A 140 -8.52 18.37 28.02
C TYR A 140 -9.16 19.76 28.10
N TYR A 141 -8.39 20.84 27.93
CA TYR A 141 -8.88 22.21 27.96
C TYR A 141 -8.33 23.01 26.75
N PRO A 142 -8.90 22.84 25.55
CA PRO A 142 -8.37 23.44 24.33
C PRO A 142 -8.67 24.95 24.16
N ASP A 143 -9.57 25.52 24.98
CA ASP A 143 -10.11 26.87 24.80
C ASP A 143 -9.27 28.00 25.40
N THR A 144 -8.11 27.71 26.01
CA THR A 144 -7.19 28.76 26.43
C THR A 144 -6.23 29.10 25.29
N GLN A 145 -6.12 30.38 24.91
CA GLN A 145 -5.11 30.84 23.94
C GLN A 145 -3.67 30.60 24.43
N ASP A 146 -3.50 30.31 25.72
CA ASP A 146 -2.22 30.02 26.37
C ASP A 146 -1.98 28.52 26.51
N PHE A 147 -0.73 28.11 26.26
CA PHE A 147 -0.24 26.78 26.60
C PHE A 147 -0.22 26.60 28.13
N SER A 148 -0.96 25.63 28.63
CA SER A 148 -0.99 25.27 30.05
C SER A 148 -0.83 23.77 30.23
N ILE A 149 -0.11 23.35 31.28
CA ILE A 149 0.04 21.93 31.64
C ILE A 149 -1.30 21.25 31.90
N HIS A 150 -2.33 22.03 32.26
CA HIS A 150 -3.68 21.54 32.49
C HIS A 150 -4.34 21.03 31.21
N ASN A 151 -3.86 21.47 30.03
CA ASN A 151 -4.41 21.05 28.73
C ASN A 151 -3.94 19.63 28.36
N LEU A 152 -2.88 19.14 29.01
CA LEU A 152 -2.30 17.81 28.77
C LEU A 152 -2.98 16.72 29.62
N PRO A 153 -2.86 15.45 29.23
CA PRO A 153 -3.33 14.32 30.03
C PRO A 153 -2.77 14.34 31.45
N ILE A 154 -3.67 14.23 32.43
CA ILE A 154 -3.32 14.06 33.84
C ILE A 154 -2.69 12.67 34.07
N TYR A 155 -1.82 12.58 35.08
CA TYR A 155 -0.91 11.43 35.29
C TYR A 155 -1.62 10.06 35.39
N ASN A 156 -2.88 10.02 35.84
CA ASN A 156 -3.68 8.79 35.99
C ASN A 156 -4.24 8.25 34.67
N ILE A 157 -4.06 8.95 33.55
CA ILE A 157 -4.50 8.56 32.19
C ILE A 157 -3.30 8.45 31.24
N ALA A 158 -2.11 8.85 31.70
CA ALA A 158 -0.89 8.92 30.90
C ALA A 158 0.05 7.71 31.10
N SER A 159 -0.35 6.72 31.92
CA SER A 159 0.39 5.48 32.17
C SER A 159 -0.10 4.32 31.32
#